data_AF-A0A976DL81-F1
#
_entry.id   AF-A0A976DL81-F1
#
_cell.length_a   1.000
_cell.length_b   1.000
_cell.length_c   1.000
_cell.angle_alpha   90.00
_cell.angle_beta   90.00
_cell.angle_gamma   90.00
#
_symmetry.space_group_name_H-M   'P 1'
#
loop_
_entity.id
_entity.type
_entity.pdbx_description
1 polymer ?
#
loop_
_entity_poly.entity_id
_entity_poly.type
_entity_poly.pdbx_seq_one_letter_code
_entity_poly.pdbx_strand_id
1 'polypeptide(L)'
;MTALIPNPLARRLFLHRHALVEAPTGPSTGAALHALIDRIGFVQVDSINTVARAHDMILWSRRQTYRPKDLKCLLERDRTLWEHWTHDASILPVRLHGVWQHRFARDADRLHQNWRRWFRDGYEAQFDTILNRIAREGPLGTADVGEGEARGKGGWWDWHPSKTALEWLWRTGQIAVTRREGLDH
;
A
#
# COMPACT_ATOMS: atom_id res chain seq x y z
N MET A 1 -11.46 -31.36 -20.62
CA MET A 1 -12.61 -31.29 -19.69
C MET A 1 -12.21 -30.39 -18.53
N THR A 2 -12.94 -29.31 -18.29
CA THR A 2 -12.70 -28.45 -17.12
C THR A 2 -13.26 -29.15 -15.89
N ALA A 3 -12.43 -29.45 -14.90
CA ALA A 3 -12.91 -30.03 -13.64
C ALA A 3 -13.76 -29.00 -12.89
N LEU A 4 -15.03 -29.30 -12.64
CA LEU A 4 -15.93 -28.45 -11.88
C LEU A 4 -15.67 -28.65 -10.37
N ILE A 5 -15.42 -27.56 -9.65
CA ILE A 5 -15.21 -27.56 -8.19
C ILE A 5 -16.55 -27.19 -7.52
N PRO A 6 -17.13 -28.06 -6.66
CA PRO A 6 -18.34 -27.73 -5.92
C PRO A 6 -18.13 -26.54 -4.97
N ASN A 7 -19.16 -25.71 -4.77
CA ASN A 7 -19.11 -24.52 -3.90
C ASN A 7 -18.54 -24.78 -2.49
N PRO A 8 -18.89 -25.88 -1.78
CA PRO A 8 -18.29 -26.16 -0.47
C PRO A 8 -16.77 -26.36 -0.53
N LEU A 9 -16.27 -26.99 -1.60
CA LEU A 9 -14.85 -27.22 -1.81
C LEU A 9 -14.14 -25.91 -2.20
N ALA A 10 -14.74 -25.10 -3.07
CA ALA A 10 -14.22 -23.78 -3.44
C ALA A 10 -14.07 -22.88 -2.20
N ARG A 11 -15.09 -22.85 -1.31
CA ARG A 11 -15.03 -22.10 -0.05
C ARG A 11 -13.93 -22.61 0.88
N ARG A 12 -13.79 -23.92 1.05
CA ARG A 12 -12.71 -24.51 1.87
C ARG A 12 -11.34 -24.15 1.31
N LEU A 13 -11.18 -24.24 -0.01
CA LEU A 13 -9.94 -23.85 -0.68
C LEU A 13 -9.62 -22.36 -0.46
N PHE A 14 -10.61 -21.49 -0.58
CA PHE A 14 -10.47 -20.06 -0.30
C PHE A 14 -10.03 -19.82 1.16
N LEU A 15 -10.78 -20.34 2.14
CA LEU A 15 -10.45 -20.18 3.56
C LEU A 15 -9.06 -20.76 3.87
N HIS A 16 -8.71 -21.91 3.31
CA HIS A 16 -7.40 -22.49 3.46
C HIS A 16 -6.32 -21.59 2.85
N ARG A 17 -6.51 -21.07 1.63
CA ARG A 17 -5.51 -20.21 0.99
C ARG A 17 -5.31 -18.88 1.72
N HIS A 18 -6.36 -18.40 2.40
CA HIS A 18 -6.32 -17.21 3.23
C HIS A 18 -5.96 -17.46 4.71
N ALA A 19 -5.52 -18.68 5.07
CA ALA A 19 -5.12 -19.06 6.43
C ALA A 19 -6.21 -18.88 7.51
N LEU A 20 -7.47 -19.14 7.13
CA LEU A 20 -8.65 -18.97 7.99
C LEU A 20 -9.25 -20.29 8.52
N VAL A 21 -8.74 -21.44 8.07
CA VAL A 21 -9.17 -22.77 8.56
C VAL A 21 -8.30 -23.27 9.70
N GLU A 22 -7.08 -22.75 9.81
CA GLU A 22 -6.12 -23.12 10.84
C GLU A 22 -6.48 -22.47 12.18
N ALA A 23 -6.06 -23.08 13.28
CA ALA A 23 -6.06 -22.39 14.57
C ALA A 23 -5.20 -21.11 14.48
N PRO A 24 -5.64 -19.99 15.08
CA PRO A 24 -4.96 -18.71 14.93
C PRO A 24 -3.74 -18.58 15.87
N THR A 25 -2.93 -19.62 15.93
CA THR A 25 -1.75 -19.78 16.79
C THR A 25 -0.46 -19.82 15.97
N GLY A 26 0.69 -19.77 16.63
CA GLY A 26 2.00 -19.85 15.99
C GLY A 26 2.70 -18.50 15.81
N PRO A 27 3.95 -18.50 15.32
CA PRO A 27 4.78 -17.31 15.25
C PRO A 27 4.24 -16.28 14.25
N SER A 28 4.44 -15.01 14.56
CA SER A 28 3.94 -13.85 13.82
C SER A 28 4.98 -12.75 13.68
N THR A 29 6.26 -13.13 13.67
CA THR A 29 7.42 -12.23 13.57
C THR A 29 8.35 -12.69 12.43
N GLY A 30 9.15 -11.78 11.90
CA GLY A 30 10.19 -12.08 10.90
C GLY A 30 9.68 -12.93 9.74
N ALA A 31 10.40 -14.00 9.43
CA ALA A 31 10.09 -14.91 8.32
C ALA A 31 8.70 -15.55 8.42
N ALA A 32 8.19 -15.82 9.61
CA ALA A 32 6.86 -16.41 9.78
C ALA A 32 5.73 -15.44 9.39
N LEU A 33 5.85 -14.17 9.79
CA LEU A 33 4.90 -13.14 9.38
C LEU A 33 4.99 -12.86 7.88
N HIS A 34 6.21 -12.77 7.34
CA HIS A 34 6.41 -12.61 5.90
C HIS A 34 5.77 -13.77 5.12
N ALA A 35 5.96 -15.02 5.54
CA ALA A 35 5.36 -16.19 4.90
C ALA A 35 3.82 -16.18 4.97
N LEU A 36 3.23 -15.66 6.05
CA LEU A 36 1.78 -15.47 6.14
C LEU A 36 1.28 -14.44 5.12
N ILE A 37 1.92 -13.27 5.04
CA ILE A 37 1.55 -12.21 4.10
C ILE A 37 1.75 -12.68 2.66
N ASP A 38 2.83 -13.41 2.41
CA ASP A 38 3.09 -14.08 1.14
C ASP A 38 1.94 -15.03 0.75
N ARG A 39 1.53 -15.90 1.67
CA ARG A 39 0.44 -16.85 1.45
C ARG A 39 -0.87 -16.16 1.10
N ILE A 40 -1.23 -15.09 1.80
CA ILE A 40 -2.49 -14.37 1.57
C ILE A 40 -2.41 -13.33 0.44
N GLY A 41 -1.20 -13.06 -0.07
CA GLY A 41 -0.92 -12.24 -1.24
C GLY A 41 -0.64 -10.78 -0.92
N PHE A 42 -1.44 -10.17 -0.03
CA PHE A 42 -1.26 -8.79 0.44
C PHE A 42 -2.13 -8.53 1.68
N VAL A 43 -1.92 -7.40 2.34
CA VAL A 43 -2.87 -6.82 3.31
C VAL A 43 -3.19 -5.38 2.93
N GLN A 44 -4.47 -5.02 2.96
CA GLN A 44 -4.90 -3.65 2.65
C GLN A 44 -4.59 -2.72 3.84
N VAL A 45 -3.98 -1.58 3.56
CA VAL A 45 -3.73 -0.52 4.54
C VAL A 45 -5.01 0.27 4.73
N ASP A 46 -5.30 0.61 5.98
CA ASP A 46 -6.49 1.39 6.35
C ASP A 46 -6.06 2.49 7.31
N SER A 47 -6.62 3.69 7.10
CA SER A 47 -6.37 4.87 7.93
C SER A 47 -7.32 4.96 9.13
N ILE A 48 -8.43 4.23 9.13
CA ILE A 48 -9.40 4.19 10.23
C ILE A 48 -8.89 3.30 11.36
N ASN A 49 -8.90 3.83 12.59
CA ASN A 49 -8.36 3.16 13.78
C ASN A 49 -9.32 3.22 14.99
N THR A 50 -10.64 3.18 14.77
CA THR A 50 -11.63 3.24 15.86
C THR A 50 -11.47 2.09 16.87
N VAL A 51 -11.02 0.93 16.41
CA VAL A 51 -10.73 -0.25 17.27
C VAL A 51 -9.28 -0.71 17.04
N ALA A 52 -8.96 -1.04 15.79
CA ALA A 52 -7.64 -1.31 15.27
C ALA A 52 -7.69 -1.09 13.75
N ARG A 53 -6.54 -0.93 13.09
CA ARG A 53 -6.50 -0.82 11.63
C ARG A 53 -6.80 -2.18 10.98
N ALA A 54 -7.40 -2.16 9.79
CA ALA A 54 -7.83 -3.38 9.11
C ALA A 54 -6.69 -4.40 8.89
N HIS A 55 -5.49 -3.95 8.48
CA HIS A 55 -4.32 -4.83 8.31
C HIS A 55 -3.91 -5.51 9.61
N ASP A 56 -3.99 -4.81 10.74
CA ASP A 56 -3.67 -5.38 12.05
C ASP A 56 -4.69 -6.45 12.44
N MET A 57 -5.98 -6.20 12.20
CA MET A 57 -7.05 -7.18 12.44
C MET A 57 -6.93 -8.42 11.54
N ILE A 58 -6.58 -8.23 10.27
CA ILE A 58 -6.34 -9.31 9.29
C ILE A 58 -5.21 -10.23 9.78
N LEU A 59 -4.09 -9.67 10.22
CA LEU A 59 -2.96 -10.45 10.68
C LEU A 59 -3.23 -11.10 12.04
N TRP A 60 -3.83 -10.37 12.97
CA TRP A 60 -4.16 -10.89 14.31
C TRP A 60 -5.17 -12.05 14.27
N SER A 61 -6.20 -11.97 13.41
CA SER A 61 -7.20 -13.05 13.24
C SER A 61 -6.61 -14.37 12.74
N ARG A 62 -5.42 -14.34 12.13
CA ARG A 62 -4.68 -15.52 11.65
C ARG A 62 -3.59 -15.97 12.63
N ARG A 63 -3.02 -15.04 13.39
CA ARG A 63 -1.97 -15.27 14.38
C ARG A 63 -2.14 -14.31 15.56
N GLN A 64 -2.70 -14.77 16.68
CA GLN A 64 -3.02 -13.92 17.84
C GLN A 64 -1.78 -13.35 18.57
N THR A 65 -0.59 -13.89 18.31
CA THR A 65 0.68 -13.34 18.81
C THR A 65 1.13 -12.11 18.02
N TYR A 66 0.48 -11.76 16.90
CA TYR A 66 0.83 -10.63 16.04
C TYR A 66 0.85 -9.31 16.82
N ARG A 67 1.87 -8.48 16.56
CA ARG A 67 1.95 -7.10 17.04
C ARG A 67 2.31 -6.16 15.88
N PRO A 68 1.74 -4.94 15.82
CA PRO A 68 1.98 -4.00 14.70
C PRO A 68 3.46 -3.68 14.44
N LYS A 69 4.29 -3.68 15.48
CA LYS A 69 5.75 -3.47 15.36
C LYS A 69 6.43 -4.51 14.45
N ASP A 70 5.89 -5.71 14.36
CA ASP A 70 6.46 -6.80 13.56
C ASP A 70 6.22 -6.56 12.07
N LEU A 71 5.05 -6.02 11.71
CA LEU A 71 4.77 -5.58 10.33
C LEU A 71 5.65 -4.38 9.95
N LYS A 72 5.76 -3.40 10.86
CA LYS A 72 6.64 -2.23 10.68
C LYS A 72 8.10 -2.65 10.43
N CYS A 73 8.57 -3.66 11.16
CA CYS A 73 9.90 -4.22 11.00
C CYS A 73 10.13 -4.79 9.58
N LEU A 74 9.16 -5.54 9.05
CA LEU A 74 9.24 -6.11 7.70
C LEU A 74 9.20 -5.06 6.58
N LEU A 75 8.47 -3.95 6.80
CA LEU A 75 8.35 -2.83 5.86
C LEU A 75 9.60 -1.95 5.85
N GLU A 76 9.98 -1.44 7.02
CA GLU A 76 10.89 -0.30 7.12
C GLU A 76 12.35 -0.72 7.31
N ARG A 77 12.57 -1.81 8.07
CA ARG A 77 13.91 -2.30 8.41
C ARG A 77 14.36 -3.41 7.47
N ASP A 78 13.59 -4.50 7.42
CA ASP A 78 13.98 -5.69 6.67
C ASP A 78 13.66 -5.55 5.17
N ARG A 79 12.73 -4.66 4.81
CA ARG A 79 12.31 -4.34 3.43
C ARG A 79 11.93 -5.57 2.61
N THR A 80 11.38 -6.58 3.27
CA THR A 80 10.85 -7.79 2.63
C THR A 80 9.42 -7.59 2.14
N LEU A 81 8.76 -6.54 2.62
CA LEU A 81 7.47 -6.06 2.17
C LEU A 81 7.61 -4.62 1.65
N TRP A 82 6.67 -4.21 0.81
CA TRP A 82 6.57 -2.84 0.31
C TRP A 82 5.11 -2.40 0.24
N GLU A 83 4.89 -1.09 0.38
CA GLU A 83 3.55 -0.51 0.30
C GLU A 83 3.31 0.10 -1.08
N HIS A 84 2.20 -0.29 -1.71
CA HIS A 84 1.83 0.22 -3.01
C HIS A 84 0.31 0.16 -3.27
N TRP A 85 -0.13 0.90 -4.27
CA TRP A 85 -1.52 0.96 -4.70
C TRP A 85 -1.94 -0.31 -5.47
N THR A 86 -3.03 -0.93 -5.04
CA THR A 86 -3.67 -2.06 -5.75
C THR A 86 -5.03 -1.61 -6.31
N HIS A 87 -6.15 -2.12 -5.77
CA HIS A 87 -7.43 -1.41 -5.78
C HIS A 87 -7.47 -0.33 -4.69
N ASP A 88 -6.65 -0.46 -3.66
CA ASP A 88 -6.44 0.47 -2.55
C ASP A 88 -4.98 0.34 -2.04
N ALA A 89 -4.54 1.22 -1.14
CA ALA A 89 -3.23 1.14 -0.49
C ALA A 89 -3.05 -0.25 0.17
N SER A 90 -1.94 -0.92 -0.12
CA SER A 90 -1.72 -2.30 0.31
C SER A 90 -0.25 -2.59 0.58
N ILE A 91 0.01 -3.52 1.48
CA ILE A 91 1.34 -4.06 1.77
C ILE A 91 1.48 -5.40 1.06
N LEU A 92 2.52 -5.51 0.24
CA LEU A 92 2.78 -6.66 -0.62
C LEU A 92 4.18 -7.23 -0.36
N PRO A 93 4.42 -8.51 -0.66
CA PRO A 93 5.76 -9.07 -0.71
C PRO A 93 6.62 -8.40 -1.79
N VAL A 94 7.88 -8.06 -1.47
CA VAL A 94 8.79 -7.36 -2.39
C VAL A 94 9.10 -8.16 -3.66
N ARG A 95 9.05 -9.51 -3.61
CA ARG A 95 9.22 -10.35 -4.81
C ARG A 95 8.20 -10.04 -5.91
N LEU A 96 7.04 -9.48 -5.56
CA LEU A 96 6.00 -9.11 -6.52
C LEU A 96 6.34 -7.81 -7.26
N HIS A 97 7.32 -7.04 -6.80
CA HIS A 97 7.69 -5.76 -7.40
C HIS A 97 8.08 -5.89 -8.89
N GLY A 98 8.85 -6.94 -9.24
CA GLY A 98 9.26 -7.17 -10.63
C GLY A 98 8.09 -7.47 -11.58
N VAL A 99 7.10 -8.25 -11.12
CA VAL A 99 5.89 -8.51 -11.92
C VAL A 99 4.94 -7.30 -11.94
N TRP A 100 5.12 -6.35 -11.02
CA TRP A 100 4.29 -5.16 -10.91
C TRP A 100 4.58 -4.08 -11.95
N GLN A 101 5.69 -4.18 -12.67
CA GLN A 101 6.11 -3.19 -13.68
C GLN A 101 5.04 -2.96 -14.76
N HIS A 102 4.37 -4.02 -15.20
CA HIS A 102 3.24 -3.91 -16.14
C HIS A 102 2.04 -3.15 -15.56
N ARG A 103 1.86 -3.21 -14.24
CA ARG A 103 0.80 -2.50 -13.52
C ARG A 103 1.13 -1.02 -13.40
N PHE A 104 2.39 -0.66 -13.12
CA PHE A 104 2.85 0.73 -13.13
C PHE A 104 2.64 1.40 -14.49
N ALA A 105 3.02 0.74 -15.58
CA ALA A 105 2.83 1.29 -16.93
C ALA A 105 1.34 1.50 -17.25
N ARG A 106 0.50 0.50 -16.96
CA ARG A 106 -0.97 0.61 -17.13
C ARG A 106 -1.57 1.71 -16.27
N ASP A 107 -1.10 1.85 -15.04
CA ASP A 107 -1.57 2.90 -14.14
C ASP A 107 -1.13 4.27 -14.64
N ALA A 108 0.11 4.45 -15.11
CA ALA A 108 0.55 5.70 -15.72
C ALA A 108 -0.37 6.15 -16.87
N ASP A 109 -0.70 5.25 -17.80
CA ASP A 109 -1.62 5.55 -18.91
C ASP A 109 -3.03 5.93 -18.41
N ARG A 110 -3.57 5.13 -17.49
CA ARG A 110 -4.91 5.35 -16.92
C ARG A 110 -4.98 6.65 -16.11
N LEU A 111 -3.95 6.93 -15.32
CA LEU A 111 -3.87 8.15 -14.52
C LEU A 111 -3.75 9.33 -15.46
N HIS A 112 -2.84 9.33 -16.43
CA HIS A 112 -2.69 10.45 -17.37
C HIS A 112 -4.03 10.87 -18.02
N GLN A 113 -4.90 9.91 -18.36
CA GLN A 113 -6.21 10.18 -18.94
C GLN A 113 -7.25 10.78 -17.97
N ASN A 114 -7.19 10.42 -16.68
CA ASN A 114 -8.26 10.70 -15.72
C ASN A 114 -7.86 11.63 -14.57
N TRP A 115 -6.56 11.72 -14.24
CA TRP A 115 -6.05 12.42 -13.06
C TRP A 115 -6.38 13.90 -13.09
N ARG A 116 -6.22 14.56 -14.25
CA ARG A 116 -6.61 15.96 -14.47
C ARG A 116 -8.12 16.22 -14.32
N ARG A 117 -8.96 15.17 -14.45
CA ARG A 117 -10.41 15.29 -14.18
C ARG A 117 -10.74 15.16 -12.70
N TRP A 118 -9.93 14.43 -11.95
CA TRP A 118 -10.15 14.14 -10.53
C TRP A 118 -9.46 15.14 -9.60
N PHE A 119 -8.36 15.73 -10.04
CA PHE A 119 -7.53 16.65 -9.26
C PHE A 119 -7.27 17.94 -10.02
N ARG A 120 -6.90 18.97 -9.26
CA ARG A 120 -6.54 20.29 -9.80
C ARG A 120 -5.28 20.21 -10.67
N ASP A 121 -5.16 21.14 -11.60
CA ASP A 121 -3.96 21.29 -12.45
C ASP A 121 -2.71 21.69 -11.64
N GLY A 122 -1.55 21.61 -12.28
CA GLY A 122 -0.26 22.05 -11.72
C GLY A 122 0.56 20.95 -11.04
N TYR A 123 0.02 19.75 -10.83
CA TYR A 123 0.75 18.63 -10.21
C TYR A 123 1.93 18.14 -11.05
N GLU A 124 1.81 18.13 -12.38
CA GLU A 124 2.89 17.67 -13.28
C GLU A 124 4.13 18.56 -13.16
N ALA A 125 3.96 19.86 -12.93
CA ALA A 125 5.05 20.80 -12.72
C ALA A 125 5.82 20.55 -11.41
N GLN A 126 5.26 19.75 -10.50
CA GLN A 126 5.90 19.39 -9.23
C GLN A 126 6.74 18.11 -9.31
N PHE A 127 6.65 17.31 -10.38
CA PHE A 127 7.36 16.04 -10.47
C PHE A 127 8.87 16.18 -10.32
N ASP A 128 9.51 17.03 -11.14
CA ASP A 128 10.96 17.21 -11.07
C ASP A 128 11.39 17.82 -9.74
N THR A 129 10.62 18.78 -9.21
CA THR A 129 10.87 19.38 -7.90
C THR A 129 10.89 18.31 -6.80
N ILE A 130 9.87 17.45 -6.76
CA ILE A 130 9.75 16.40 -5.76
C ILE A 130 10.85 15.36 -5.92
N LEU A 131 11.08 14.84 -7.13
CA LEU A 131 12.10 13.83 -7.40
C LEU A 131 13.50 14.34 -7.05
N ASN A 132 13.83 15.58 -7.44
CA ASN A 132 15.12 16.19 -7.12
C ASN A 132 15.30 16.40 -5.62
N ARG A 133 14.26 16.82 -4.90
CA ARG A 133 14.33 16.97 -3.45
C ARG A 133 14.49 15.61 -2.77
N ILE A 134 13.75 14.58 -3.18
CA ILE A 134 13.92 13.22 -2.63
C ILE A 134 15.36 12.71 -2.87
N ALA A 135 15.91 12.95 -4.05
CA ALA A 135 17.28 12.56 -4.38
C ALA A 135 18.33 13.28 -3.52
N ARG A 136 18.09 14.55 -3.15
CA ARG A 136 19.02 15.39 -2.39
C ARG A 136 18.88 15.27 -0.87
N GLU A 137 17.65 15.26 -0.39
CA GLU A 137 17.28 15.38 1.03
C GLU A 137 16.93 14.02 1.65
N GLY A 138 16.69 13.00 0.83
CA GLY A 138 16.21 11.70 1.27
C GLY A 138 14.68 11.63 1.32
N PRO A 139 14.09 10.69 2.10
CA PRO A 139 12.64 10.50 2.13
C PRO A 139 11.89 11.74 2.61
N LEU A 140 10.88 12.16 1.84
CA LEU A 140 9.97 13.27 2.17
C LEU A 140 8.56 12.74 2.43
N GLY A 141 7.84 13.44 3.31
CA GLY A 141 6.41 13.25 3.54
C GLY A 141 5.55 14.35 2.94
N THR A 142 4.23 14.18 3.01
CA THR A 142 3.24 15.15 2.51
C THR A 142 3.38 16.53 3.14
N ALA A 143 3.83 16.60 4.40
CA ALA A 143 4.05 17.87 5.11
C ALA A 143 5.28 18.65 4.61
N ASP A 144 6.22 17.99 3.93
CA ASP A 144 7.47 18.60 3.46
C ASP A 144 7.32 19.25 2.07
N VAL A 145 6.16 19.12 1.43
CA VAL A 145 5.90 19.59 0.06
C VAL A 145 4.70 20.54 0.00
N GLY A 146 4.60 21.31 -1.09
CA GLY A 146 3.49 22.22 -1.32
C GLY A 146 3.47 23.45 -0.40
N GLU A 147 4.62 23.90 0.10
CA GLU A 147 4.72 25.18 0.81
C GLU A 147 4.24 26.31 -0.11
N GLY A 148 3.29 27.12 0.38
CA GLY A 148 2.66 28.19 -0.40
C GLY A 148 1.57 27.72 -1.37
N GLU A 149 1.32 26.42 -1.52
CA GLU A 149 0.19 25.93 -2.29
C GLU A 149 -1.11 26.09 -1.50
N ALA A 150 -2.14 26.62 -2.16
CA ALA A 150 -3.45 26.73 -1.56
C ALA A 150 -4.02 25.32 -1.29
N ARG A 151 -4.15 24.96 -0.01
CA ARG A 151 -4.91 23.78 0.38
C ARG A 151 -6.37 23.96 -0.04
N GLY A 152 -6.92 22.89 -0.60
CA GLY A 152 -8.33 22.85 -0.96
C GLY A 152 -9.26 23.12 0.23
N LYS A 153 -10.43 23.71 -0.05
CA LYS A 153 -11.51 23.86 0.95
C LYS A 153 -12.52 22.70 0.91
N GLY A 154 -12.31 21.72 0.04
CA GLY A 154 -13.20 20.58 -0.20
C GLY A 154 -12.91 19.35 0.67
N GLY A 155 -13.63 18.26 0.40
CA GLY A 155 -13.55 16.99 1.12
C GLY A 155 -12.22 16.25 0.96
N TRP A 156 -12.15 15.00 1.43
CA TRP A 156 -10.94 14.16 1.52
C TRP A 156 -10.03 14.19 0.26
N TRP A 157 -10.58 14.40 -0.93
CA TRP A 157 -9.90 14.36 -2.22
C TRP A 157 -9.40 15.71 -2.76
N ASP A 158 -9.63 16.82 -2.04
CA ASP A 158 -9.24 18.16 -2.50
C ASP A 158 -7.76 18.49 -2.20
N TRP A 159 -6.87 17.72 -2.84
CA TRP A 159 -5.43 17.80 -2.63
C TRP A 159 -4.81 19.03 -3.31
N HIS A 160 -3.74 19.53 -2.70
CA HIS A 160 -2.87 20.52 -3.33
C HIS A 160 -1.96 19.85 -4.38
N PRO A 161 -1.46 20.59 -5.39
CA PRO A 161 -0.70 20.02 -6.51
C PRO A 161 0.45 19.09 -6.11
N SER A 162 1.25 19.46 -5.09
CA SER A 162 2.38 18.65 -4.64
C SER A 162 1.96 17.30 -4.03
N LYS A 163 0.83 17.25 -3.30
CA LYS A 163 0.29 15.98 -2.79
C LYS A 163 -0.23 15.11 -3.93
N THR A 164 -0.96 15.71 -4.87
CA THR A 164 -1.41 15.02 -6.08
C THR A 164 -0.24 14.44 -6.88
N ALA A 165 0.89 15.14 -6.91
CA ALA A 165 2.10 14.70 -7.57
C ALA A 165 2.77 13.51 -6.84
N LEU A 166 2.89 13.55 -5.51
CA LEU A 166 3.38 12.42 -4.71
C LEU A 166 2.56 11.15 -4.95
N GLU A 167 1.24 11.27 -4.91
CA GLU A 167 0.32 10.15 -5.14
C GLU A 167 0.45 9.59 -6.56
N TRP A 168 0.60 10.46 -7.56
CA TRP A 168 0.84 10.03 -8.94
C TRP A 168 2.18 9.28 -9.08
N LEU A 169 3.27 9.83 -8.55
CA LEU A 169 4.61 9.24 -8.62
C LEU A 169 4.66 7.89 -7.89
N TRP A 170 3.98 7.77 -6.75
CA TRP A 170 3.90 6.52 -6.01
C TRP A 170 3.10 5.47 -6.78
N ARG A 171 1.92 5.83 -7.30
CA ARG A 171 1.06 4.92 -8.07
C ARG A 171 1.67 4.46 -9.40
N THR A 172 2.57 5.25 -9.97
CA THR A 172 3.30 4.91 -11.19
C THR A 172 4.67 4.27 -10.92
N GLY A 173 5.00 4.00 -9.65
CA GLY A 173 6.23 3.31 -9.26
C GLY A 173 7.51 4.14 -9.39
N GLN A 174 7.40 5.46 -9.59
CA GLN A 174 8.55 6.37 -9.62
C GLN A 174 9.15 6.60 -8.23
N ILE A 175 8.32 6.50 -7.19
CA ILE A 175 8.74 6.55 -5.79
C ILE A 175 8.08 5.42 -4.99
N ALA A 176 8.65 5.10 -3.83
CA ALA A 176 8.13 4.10 -2.90
C ALA A 176 8.10 4.63 -1.47
N VAL A 177 7.12 4.16 -0.67
CA VAL A 177 7.02 4.48 0.75
C VAL A 177 8.14 3.76 1.50
N THR A 178 8.97 4.50 2.24
CA THR A 178 10.07 3.93 3.02
C THR A 178 9.70 3.67 4.48
N ARG A 179 8.83 4.51 5.04
CA ARG A 179 8.28 4.43 6.39
C ARG A 179 7.05 5.31 6.51
N ARG A 180 6.26 5.09 7.56
CA ARG A 180 5.15 5.99 7.92
C ARG A 180 5.40 6.62 9.29
N GLU A 181 5.38 7.95 9.32
CA GLU A 181 5.37 8.76 10.54
C GLU A 181 4.01 9.45 10.63
N GLY A 182 3.21 9.11 11.63
CA GLY A 182 1.83 9.61 11.73
C GLY A 182 0.86 8.95 10.74
N LEU A 183 -0.25 9.65 10.44
CA LEU A 183 -1.40 9.15 9.66
C LEU A 183 -1.52 9.80 8.27
N ASP A 184 -0.60 10.66 7.87
CA ASP A 184 -0.80 11.44 6.66
C ASP A 184 -0.64 10.56 5.40
N HIS A 185 -1.67 10.65 4.54
CA HIS A 185 -1.64 10.24 3.14
C HIS A 185 -0.83 11.24 2.34
#